data_AF-A0A9W9CEV4-F1
#
_entry.id   AF-A0A9W9CEV4-F1
#
_cell.length_a   1.000
_cell.length_b   1.000
_cell.length_c   1.000
_cell.angle_alpha   90.00
_cell.angle_beta   90.00
_cell.angle_gamma   90.00
#
_symmetry.space_group_name_H-M   'P 1'
#
loop_
_entity.id
_entity.type
_entity.pdbx_description
1 polymer ?
#
loop_
_entity_poly.entity_id
_entity_poly.type
_entity_poly.pdbx_seq_one_letter_code
_entity_poly.pdbx_strand_id
1 'polypeptide(L)'
;MAKALGGKGDAGKTNPEELFAAGYGACFQSAMNAVAPSVGVKMPTKTEDSIVETTVHLVGSMKDLDMGLRVEMLVKVRGLEKEELEKVVHKARQVCPYSRATKDNVYTTVRCETM
;
A
#
# COMPACT_ATOMS: atom_id res chain seq x y z
N MET A 1 15.61 -5.37 -14.85
CA MET A 1 14.55 -6.38 -14.65
C MET A 1 14.87 -7.21 -13.42
N ALA A 2 13.88 -7.51 -12.59
CA ALA A 2 14.04 -8.34 -11.41
C ALA A 2 14.49 -9.77 -11.79
N LYS A 3 15.14 -10.47 -10.86
CA LYS A 3 15.60 -11.86 -11.07
C LYS A 3 14.43 -12.81 -11.39
N ALA A 4 13.28 -12.58 -10.77
CA ALA A 4 12.04 -13.30 -11.03
C ALA A 4 11.50 -13.12 -12.47
N LEU A 5 11.96 -12.10 -13.18
CA LEU A 5 11.57 -11.79 -14.57
C LEU A 5 12.69 -12.05 -15.58
N GLY A 6 13.66 -12.90 -15.24
CA GLY A 6 14.78 -13.24 -16.12
C GLY A 6 15.85 -12.14 -16.24
N GLY A 7 15.78 -11.10 -15.42
CA GLY A 7 16.84 -10.10 -15.32
C GLY A 7 17.98 -10.55 -14.39
N LYS A 8 19.12 -9.85 -14.44
CA LYS A 8 20.28 -10.17 -13.60
C LYS A 8 20.05 -9.98 -12.09
N GLY A 9 18.97 -9.28 -11.70
CA GLY A 9 18.69 -9.00 -10.30
C GLY A 9 19.83 -8.21 -9.65
N ASP A 10 20.22 -7.10 -10.29
CA ASP A 10 21.38 -6.33 -9.87
C ASP A 10 21.14 -5.68 -8.51
N ALA A 11 22.01 -5.95 -7.54
CA ALA A 11 21.99 -5.28 -6.25
C ALA A 11 22.03 -3.76 -6.42
N GLY A 12 21.15 -3.04 -5.72
CA GLY A 12 21.05 -1.57 -5.78
C GLY A 12 20.24 -1.02 -6.95
N LYS A 13 19.63 -1.87 -7.80
CA LYS A 13 18.68 -1.41 -8.82
C LYS A 13 17.25 -1.72 -8.39
N THR A 14 16.37 -0.73 -8.54
CA THR A 14 14.94 -0.91 -8.30
C THR A 14 14.22 -1.52 -9.51
N ASN A 15 12.94 -1.84 -9.35
CA ASN A 15 12.06 -2.32 -10.41
C ASN A 15 10.69 -1.61 -10.37
N PRO A 16 9.87 -1.72 -11.43
CA PRO A 16 8.56 -1.07 -11.48
C PRO A 16 7.64 -1.45 -10.30
N GLU A 17 7.68 -2.70 -9.84
CA GLU A 17 6.85 -3.17 -8.74
C GLU A 17 7.25 -2.52 -7.40
N GLU A 18 8.55 -2.37 -7.14
CA GLU A 18 9.08 -1.65 -5.97
C GLU A 18 8.72 -0.16 -6.02
N LEU A 19 8.85 0.48 -7.19
CA LEU A 19 8.45 1.89 -7.37
C LEU A 19 6.94 2.07 -7.15
N PHE A 20 6.15 1.12 -7.66
CA PHE A 20 4.71 1.11 -7.44
C PHE A 20 4.37 0.89 -5.97
N ALA A 21 5.06 -0.02 -5.28
CA ALA A 21 4.88 -0.30 -3.86
C ALA A 21 5.19 0.95 -3.02
N ALA A 22 6.33 1.59 -3.27
CA ALA A 22 6.74 2.80 -2.57
C ALA A 22 5.76 3.96 -2.81
N GLY A 23 5.37 4.19 -4.06
CA GLY A 23 4.42 5.24 -4.42
C GLY A 23 3.03 5.00 -3.83
N TYR A 24 2.53 3.77 -3.89
CA TYR A 24 1.21 3.44 -3.36
C TYR A 24 1.20 3.52 -1.83
N GLY A 25 2.19 2.95 -1.14
CA GLY A 25 2.31 3.04 0.32
C GLY A 25 2.37 4.48 0.83
N ALA A 26 3.24 5.31 0.23
CA ALA A 26 3.35 6.73 0.58
C ALA A 26 2.05 7.49 0.31
N CYS A 27 1.41 7.25 -0.83
CA CYS A 27 0.13 7.85 -1.18
C CYS A 27 -0.98 7.46 -0.20
N PHE A 28 -1.01 6.20 0.24
CA PHE A 28 -1.97 5.70 1.22
C PHE A 28 -1.74 6.32 2.61
N GLN A 29 -0.49 6.44 3.05
CA GLN A 29 -0.13 7.14 4.29
C GLN A 29 -0.59 8.61 4.27
N SER A 30 -0.38 9.33 3.17
CA SER A 30 -0.88 10.71 3.02
C SER A 30 -2.42 10.77 3.06
N ALA A 31 -3.10 9.82 2.42
CA ALA A 31 -4.56 9.75 2.44
C ALA A 31 -5.10 9.49 3.86
N MET A 32 -4.48 8.60 4.63
CA MET A 32 -4.86 8.36 6.03
C MET A 32 -4.75 9.64 6.87
N ASN A 33 -3.61 10.34 6.77
CA ASN A 33 -3.41 11.61 7.47
C ASN A 33 -4.44 12.68 7.09
N ALA A 34 -4.82 12.74 5.80
CA ALA A 34 -5.81 13.71 5.32
C ALA A 34 -7.24 13.42 5.80
N VAL A 35 -7.63 12.15 5.90
CA VAL A 35 -9.03 11.77 6.25
C VAL A 35 -9.26 11.55 7.73
N ALA A 36 -8.21 11.29 8.53
CA ALA A 36 -8.35 10.99 9.95
C ALA A 36 -9.17 12.04 10.73
N PRO A 37 -8.99 13.36 10.53
CA PRO A 37 -9.81 14.36 11.22
C PRO A 37 -11.30 14.26 10.90
N SER A 38 -11.66 13.84 9.68
CA SER A 38 -13.07 13.70 9.27
C SER A 38 -13.80 12.55 9.97
N VAL A 39 -13.05 11.61 10.57
CA VAL A 39 -13.59 10.49 11.36
C VAL A 39 -13.29 10.62 12.85
N GLY A 40 -12.83 11.80 13.29
CA GLY A 40 -12.53 12.09 14.70
C GLY A 40 -11.25 11.44 15.23
N VAL A 41 -10.38 10.94 14.35
CA VAL A 41 -9.12 10.27 14.73
C VAL A 41 -7.94 11.22 14.53
N LYS A 42 -6.99 11.21 15.47
CA LYS A 42 -5.74 11.93 15.36
C LYS A 42 -4.59 10.95 15.08
N MET A 43 -4.00 11.04 13.90
CA MET A 43 -2.81 10.25 13.55
C MET A 43 -1.58 10.70 14.37
N PRO A 44 -0.67 9.77 14.72
CA PRO A 44 0.59 10.15 15.34
C PRO A 44 1.47 10.93 14.36
N THR A 45 2.34 11.79 14.90
CA THR A 45 3.20 12.68 14.09
C THR A 45 4.58 12.11 13.82
N LYS A 46 5.00 11.10 14.58
CA LYS A 46 6.29 10.42 14.40
C LYS A 46 6.15 9.37 13.30
N THR A 47 7.14 9.31 12.43
CA THR A 47 7.17 8.38 11.28
C THR A 47 7.15 6.92 11.70
N GLU A 48 7.81 6.58 12.80
CA GLU A 48 7.89 5.23 13.35
C GLU A 48 6.57 4.75 13.97
N ASP A 49 5.63 5.65 14.24
CA ASP A 49 4.35 5.35 14.87
C ASP A 49 3.21 5.16 13.85
N SER A 50 3.46 5.40 12.56
CA SER A 50 2.50 5.14 11.47
C SER A 50 3.23 4.59 10.26
N ILE A 51 3.10 3.30 10.04
CA ILE A 51 3.82 2.55 9.01
C ILE A 51 2.81 1.94 8.04
N VAL A 52 3.01 2.19 6.74
CA VAL A 52 2.30 1.49 5.66
C VAL A 52 3.32 0.64 4.91
N GLU A 53 3.31 -0.66 5.18
CA GLU A 53 4.09 -1.63 4.41
C GLU A 53 3.27 -2.06 3.20
N THR A 54 3.82 -1.85 2.00
CA THR A 54 3.15 -2.22 0.75
C THR A 54 4.01 -3.25 0.02
N THR A 55 3.41 -4.39 -0.28
CA THR A 55 4.00 -5.45 -1.10
C THR A 55 3.24 -5.52 -2.41
N VAL A 56 3.98 -5.48 -3.52
CA VAL A 56 3.41 -5.58 -4.87
C VAL A 56 3.91 -6.88 -5.49
N HIS A 57 2.98 -7.71 -5.91
CA HIS A 57 3.25 -8.95 -6.61
C HIS A 57 2.93 -8.76 -8.08
N LEU A 58 3.87 -9.17 -8.92
CA LEU A 58 3.54 -9.48 -10.30
C LEU A 58 2.87 -10.86 -10.34
N VAL A 59 1.69 -10.93 -10.95
CA VAL A 59 0.87 -12.13 -11.09
C VAL A 59 0.53 -12.39 -12.56
N GLY A 60 0.04 -13.58 -12.87
CA GLY A 60 -0.30 -14.01 -14.24
C GLY A 60 0.74 -14.95 -14.83
N SER A 61 0.74 -15.08 -16.16
CA SER A 61 1.60 -15.98 -16.92
C SER A 61 2.41 -15.19 -17.95
N MET A 62 3.72 -15.10 -17.73
CA MET A 62 4.66 -14.52 -18.70
C MET A 62 4.64 -15.28 -20.05
N LYS A 63 4.27 -16.56 -20.05
CA LYS A 63 4.18 -17.36 -21.28
C LYS A 63 2.98 -16.96 -22.14
N ASP A 64 1.87 -16.62 -21.48
CA ASP A 64 0.62 -16.24 -22.14
C ASP A 64 0.51 -14.72 -22.35
N LEU A 65 1.57 -13.97 -22.02
CA LEU A 65 1.61 -12.51 -21.98
C LEU A 65 0.49 -11.91 -21.10
N ASP A 66 0.03 -12.67 -20.12
CA ASP A 66 -0.93 -12.26 -19.11
C ASP A 66 -0.16 -11.74 -17.90
N MET A 67 -0.12 -10.41 -17.74
CA MET A 67 0.61 -9.75 -16.66
C MET A 67 -0.34 -8.87 -15.85
N GLY A 68 -0.43 -9.14 -14.55
CA GLY A 68 -1.24 -8.38 -13.62
C GLY A 68 -0.47 -8.00 -12.37
N LEU A 69 -1.04 -7.09 -11.59
CA LEU A 69 -0.53 -6.74 -10.27
C LEU A 69 -1.49 -7.18 -9.19
N ARG A 70 -0.93 -7.55 -8.03
CA ARG A 70 -1.66 -7.74 -6.79
C ARG A 70 -0.95 -6.96 -5.68
N VAL A 71 -1.71 -6.27 -4.85
CA VAL A 71 -1.17 -5.42 -3.78
C VAL A 71 -1.63 -5.95 -2.43
N GLU A 72 -0.67 -6.08 -1.51
CA GLU A 72 -0.93 -6.36 -0.11
C GLU A 72 -0.38 -5.21 0.73
N MET A 73 -1.23 -4.59 1.54
CA MET A 73 -0.83 -3.56 2.48
C MET A 73 -1.03 -4.00 3.92
N LEU A 74 -0.04 -3.71 4.74
CA LEU A 74 -0.12 -3.80 6.19
C LEU A 74 0.03 -2.39 6.77
N VAL A 75 -1.04 -1.91 7.40
CA VAL A 75 -1.09 -0.62 8.07
C VAL A 75 -0.92 -0.85 9.56
N LYS A 76 0.09 -0.20 10.12
CA LYS A 76 0.44 -0.28 11.53
C LYS A 76 0.48 1.11 12.14
N VAL A 77 -0.33 1.34 13.17
CA VAL A 77 -0.37 2.64 13.86
C VAL A 77 -0.32 2.44 15.37
N ARG A 78 0.61 3.14 16.02
CA ARG A 78 0.77 3.10 17.48
C ARG A 78 -0.29 3.97 18.15
N GLY A 79 -0.91 3.44 19.20
CA GLY A 79 -1.81 4.20 20.07
C GLY A 79 -3.18 4.52 19.47
N LEU A 80 -3.57 3.83 18.39
CA LEU A 80 -4.96 3.80 17.92
C LEU A 80 -5.58 2.44 18.21
N GLU A 81 -6.83 2.44 18.63
CA GLU A 81 -7.62 1.21 18.69
C GLU A 81 -7.88 0.68 17.28
N LYS A 82 -8.05 -0.65 17.17
CA LYS A 82 -8.20 -1.32 15.88
C LYS A 82 -9.38 -0.75 15.09
N GLU A 83 -10.51 -0.51 15.75
CA GLU A 83 -11.72 0.02 15.12
C GLU A 83 -11.53 1.46 14.60
N GLU A 84 -10.72 2.28 15.29
CA GLU A 84 -10.40 3.63 14.84
C GLU A 84 -9.50 3.58 13.60
N LEU A 85 -8.48 2.72 13.63
CA LEU A 85 -7.59 2.52 12.50
C LEU A 85 -8.34 2.01 11.27
N GLU A 86 -9.23 1.04 11.44
CA GLU A 86 -10.06 0.50 10.35
C GLU A 86 -10.96 1.58 9.72
N LYS A 87 -11.53 2.50 10.52
CA LYS A 87 -12.31 3.64 9.99
C LYS A 87 -11.44 4.56 9.13
N VAL A 88 -10.24 4.89 9.60
CA VAL A 88 -9.29 5.73 8.84
C VAL A 88 -8.89 5.04 7.54
N VAL A 89 -8.50 3.77 7.60
CA VAL A 89 -8.09 2.97 6.44
C VAL A 89 -9.21 2.84 5.42
N HIS A 90 -10.44 2.57 5.86
CA HIS A 90 -11.61 2.49 4.98
C HIS A 90 -11.83 3.80 4.23
N LYS A 91 -11.75 4.95 4.93
CA LYS A 91 -11.93 6.26 4.31
C LYS A 91 -10.76 6.62 3.39
N ALA A 92 -9.52 6.29 3.78
CA ALA A 92 -8.32 6.54 3.00
C ALA A 92 -8.35 5.81 1.66
N ARG A 93 -8.83 4.56 1.64
CA ARG A 93 -9.01 3.76 0.40
C ARG A 93 -9.93 4.44 -0.62
N GLN A 94 -10.92 5.22 -0.18
CA GLN A 94 -11.85 5.90 -1.08
C GLN A 94 -11.22 7.14 -1.76
N VAL A 95 -10.23 7.77 -1.13
CA VAL A 95 -9.67 9.05 -1.61
C VAL A 95 -8.27 8.93 -2.18
N CYS A 96 -7.49 7.93 -1.74
CA CYS A 96 -6.12 7.68 -2.19
C CYS A 96 -6.06 7.57 -3.72
N PRO A 97 -5.33 8.46 -4.42
CA PRO A 97 -5.20 8.43 -5.88
C PRO A 97 -4.84 7.07 -6.48
N TYR A 98 -3.87 6.37 -5.90
CA TYR A 98 -3.49 5.03 -6.37
C TYR A 98 -4.64 4.01 -6.19
N SER A 99 -5.37 4.05 -5.08
CA SER A 99 -6.54 3.18 -4.87
C SER A 99 -7.65 3.45 -5.86
N ARG A 100 -7.86 4.72 -6.25
CA ARG A 100 -8.85 5.10 -7.27
C ARG A 100 -8.40 4.69 -8.68
N ALA A 101 -7.13 4.89 -9.01
CA ALA A 101 -6.57 4.56 -10.32
C ALA A 101 -6.56 3.05 -10.60
N THR A 102 -6.40 2.25 -9.55
CA THR A 102 -6.28 0.78 -9.64
C THR A 102 -7.58 0.04 -9.35
N LYS A 103 -8.65 0.78 -9.03
CA LYS A 103 -9.95 0.22 -8.69
C LYS A 103 -10.43 -0.70 -9.79
N ASP A 104 -10.96 -1.86 -9.39
CA ASP A 104 -11.51 -2.91 -10.26
C ASP A 104 -10.51 -3.57 -11.24
N ASN A 105 -9.25 -3.13 -11.25
CA ASN A 105 -8.17 -3.67 -12.10
C ASN A 105 -7.11 -4.44 -11.30
N VAL A 106 -6.84 -4.02 -10.07
CA VAL A 106 -5.81 -4.60 -9.20
C VAL A 106 -6.45 -5.12 -7.92
N TYR A 107 -6.21 -6.39 -7.61
CA TYR A 107 -6.66 -6.95 -6.34
C TYR A 107 -5.78 -6.41 -5.21
N THR A 108 -6.39 -5.59 -4.34
CA THR A 108 -5.70 -4.92 -3.24
C THR A 108 -6.32 -5.30 -1.89
N THR A 109 -5.50 -5.89 -1.01
CA THR A 109 -5.86 -6.15 0.39
C THR A 109 -5.19 -5.14 1.30
N VAL A 110 -5.89 -4.72 2.36
CA VAL A 110 -5.32 -3.83 3.39
C VAL A 110 -5.66 -4.45 4.74
N ARG A 111 -4.63 -4.75 5.53
CA ARG A 111 -4.75 -5.27 6.90
C ARG A 111 -4.34 -4.18 7.89
N CYS A 112 -5.03 -4.13 9.01
CA CYS A 112 -4.75 -3.21 10.10
C CYS A 112 -4.17 -3.99 11.29
N GLU A 113 -3.09 -3.50 11.86
CA GLU A 113 -2.47 -4.04 13.06
C GLU A 113 -2.12 -2.88 14.00
N THR A 114 -2.45 -3.02 15.27
CA THR A 114 -2.16 -2.02 16.30
C THR A 114 -0.75 -2.24 16.87
N MET A 115 -0.02 -1.17 17.16
CA MET A 115 1.35 -1.21 17.73
C MET A 115 1.45 -0.49 19.08
#